data_AF-A0A4U1BL12-F1
#
_entry.id   AF-A0A4U1BL12-F1
#
_cell.length_a   1.000
_cell.length_b   1.000
_cell.length_c   1.000
_cell.angle_alpha   90.00
_cell.angle_beta   90.00
_cell.angle_gamma   90.00
#
_symmetry.space_group_name_H-M   'P 1'
#
loop_
_entity.id
_entity.type
_entity.pdbx_description
1 polymer ?
#
loop_
_entity_poly.entity_id
_entity_poly.type
_entity_poly.pdbx_seq_one_letter_code
_entity_poly.pdbx_strand_id
1 'polypeptide(L)' 'MSLEDAPQEIKLAVDLIYLLESNDIDPAMALRALAIVEQDLRRKLPDPPAGDPT' A
#
# COMPACT_ATOMS: atom_id res chain seq x y z
N MET A 1 17.20 -1.49 -15.87
CA MET A 1 16.20 -0.55 -15.34
C MET A 1 16.55 -0.35 -13.88
N SER A 2 16.89 0.89 -13.49
CA SER A 2 17.17 1.22 -12.10
C SER A 2 15.84 1.37 -11.35
N LEU A 3 15.83 1.14 -10.03
CA LEU A 3 14.66 1.40 -9.18
C LEU A 3 14.21 2.86 -9.27
N GLU A 4 15.11 3.75 -9.68
CA GLU A 4 14.91 5.19 -9.90
C GLU A 4 13.88 5.51 -11.00
N ASP A 5 13.65 4.61 -11.96
CA ASP A 5 12.68 4.80 -13.05
C ASP A 5 11.34 4.09 -12.79
N ALA A 6 11.21 3.37 -11.67
CA ALA A 6 10.00 2.63 -11.37
C ALA A 6 8.81 3.56 -11.03
N PRO A 7 7.55 3.12 -11.29
CA PRO A 7 6.36 3.80 -10.82
C PRO A 7 6.40 4.09 -9.32
N GLN A 8 5.75 5.17 -8.88
CA GLN A 8 5.82 5.63 -7.50
C GLN A 8 5.30 4.58 -6.51
N GLU A 9 4.24 3.88 -6.88
CA GLU A 9 3.66 2.79 -6.11
C GLU A 9 4.62 1.60 -5.93
N ILE A 10 5.47 1.33 -6.92
CA ILE A 10 6.48 0.26 -6.84
C ILE A 10 7.62 0.68 -5.90
N LYS A 11 8.11 1.92 -6.01
CA LYS A 11 9.12 2.45 -5.09
C LYS A 11 8.64 2.43 -3.65
N LEU A 12 7.42 2.90 -3.41
CA LEU A 12 6.82 2.89 -2.08
C LEU A 12 6.66 1.48 -1.53
N ALA A 13 6.27 0.51 -2.35
CA ALA A 13 6.18 -0.88 -1.92
C ALA A 13 7.56 -1.43 -1.49
N VAL A 14 8.62 -1.09 -2.22
CA VAL A 14 10.00 -1.49 -1.86
C VAL A 14 10.44 -0.85 -0.55
N ASP A 15 10.18 0.45 -0.35
CA ASP A 15 10.50 1.15 0.90
C ASP A 15 9.76 0.52 2.09
N LEU A 16 8.48 0.17 1.91
CA LEU A 16 7.68 -0.49 2.95
C LEU A 16 8.20 -1.90 3.28
N ILE A 17 8.59 -2.68 2.26
CA ILE A 17 9.19 -4.01 2.47
C ILE A 17 10.50 -3.87 3.26
N TYR A 18 11.37 -2.95 2.85
CA TYR A 18 12.63 -2.69 3.54
C TYR A 18 12.41 -2.30 5.01
N LEU A 19 11.41 -1.45 5.29
CA LEU A 19 11.06 -1.05 6.66
C LEU A 19 10.61 -2.26 7.49
N LEU A 20 9.76 -3.12 6.94
CA LEU A 20 9.24 -4.30 7.64
C LEU A 20 10.36 -5.32 7.93
N GLU A 21 11.23 -5.57 6.95
CA GLU A 21 12.37 -6.48 7.09
C GLU A 21 13.39 -5.94 8.09
N SER A 22 13.70 -4.64 8.04
CA SER A 22 14.67 -4.00 8.96
C SER A 22 14.21 -3.99 10.43
N ASN A 23 12.92 -4.25 10.67
CA ASN A 23 12.34 -4.36 12.02
C ASN A 23 11.99 -5.81 12.38
N ASP A 24 12.48 -6.80 11.62
CA ASP A 24 12.24 -8.23 11.84
C ASP A 24 10.75 -8.59 11.98
N ILE A 25 9.88 -7.89 11.23
CA ILE A 25 8.44 -8.12 11.30
C ILE A 25 8.08 -9.41 10.57
N ASP A 26 7.43 -10.33 11.28
CA ASP A 26 6.89 -11.56 10.70
C ASP A 26 5.99 -11.25 9.48
N PRO A 27 6.19 -11.89 8.31
CA PRO A 27 5.39 -11.59 7.11
C PRO A 27 3.88 -11.76 7.30
N ALA A 28 3.44 -12.75 8.08
CA ALA A 28 2.01 -12.93 8.33
C ALA A 28 1.46 -11.82 9.23
N MET A 29 2.25 -11.29 10.17
CA MET A 29 1.92 -10.09 10.92
C MET A 29 1.88 -8.84 10.03
N ALA A 30 2.87 -8.66 9.17
CA ALA A 30 2.93 -7.54 8.23
C ALA A 30 1.70 -7.50 7.32
N LEU A 31 1.30 -8.64 6.75
CA LEU A 31 0.09 -8.73 5.91
C LEU A 31 -1.18 -8.34 6.67
N ARG A 32 -1.34 -8.78 7.93
CA ARG A 32 -2.49 -8.37 8.77
C ARG A 32 -2.49 -6.87 9.04
N ALA A 33 -1.33 -6.27 9.32
CA ALA A 33 -1.21 -4.84 9.53
C ALA A 33 -1.49 -4.04 8.25
N LEU A 34 -0.95 -4.49 7.11
CA LEU A 34 -1.17 -3.85 5.81
C LEU A 34 -2.65 -3.89 5.39
N ALA A 35 -3.40 -4.95 5.72
CA ALA A 35 -4.84 -5.00 5.48
C ALA A 35 -5.60 -3.89 6.26
N ILE A 36 -5.16 -3.56 7.47
CA ILE A 36 -5.73 -2.45 8.27
C ILE A 36 -5.40 -1.11 7.61
N VAL A 37 -4.14 -0.91 7.20
CA VAL A 37 -3.70 0.30 6.50
C VAL A 37 -4.47 0.48 5.19
N GLU A 38 -4.62 -0.58 4.39
CA GLU A 38 -5.39 -0.57 3.16
C GLU A 38 -6.85 -0.14 3.42
N GLN A 39 -7.49 -0.71 4.44
CA GLN A 39 -8.86 -0.35 4.80
C GLN A 39 -8.97 1.13 5.21
N ASP A 40 -8.02 1.66 5.97
CA ASP A 40 -7.99 3.07 6.36
C ASP A 40 -7.81 3.99 5.15
N LEU A 41 -6.89 3.66 4.23
CA LEU A 41 -6.69 4.41 2.99
C LEU A 41 -7.94 4.40 2.11
N ARG A 42 -8.60 3.24 1.96
CA ARG A 42 -9.85 3.12 1.19
C ARG A 42 -10.95 4.03 1.75
N ARG A 43 -11.05 4.21 3.06
CA ARG A 43 -12.01 5.14 3.69
C ARG A 43 -11.71 6.62 3.44
N LYS A 44 -10.44 6.94 3.13
CA LYS A 44 -9.98 8.31 2.84
C LYS A 44 -10.10 8.65 1.36
N LEU A 45 -10.20 7.64 0.50
CA LEU A 45 -10.55 7.87 -0.90
C LEU A 45 -11.99 8.40 -0.95
N PRO A 46 -12.25 9.42 -1.77
CA PRO A 46 -13.63 9.80 -2.05
C PRO A 46 -14.35 8.57 -2.58
N ASP A 47 -15.61 8.37 -2.15
CA ASP A 47 -16.49 7.41 -2.79
C ASP A 47 -16.39 7.68 -4.30
N PRO A 48 -16.16 6.65 -5.16
CA PRO A 48 -16.32 6.86 -6.59
C PRO A 48 -17.66 7.56 -6.77
N PRO A 49 -17.72 8.70 -7.50
CA PRO A 49 -18.97 9.43 -7.66
C PRO A 49 -20.01 8.41 -8.06
N ALA A 50 -21.04 8.26 -7.22
CA ALA A 50 -22.11 7.29 -7.42
C ALA A 50 -22.46 7.35 -8.89
N GLY A 51 -22.17 6.26 -9.61
CA GLY A 51 -22.27 6.23 -11.05
C GLY A 51 -23.61 6.81 -11.43
N ASP A 52 -23.58 7.88 -12.21
CA ASP A 52 -24.77 8.39 -12.85
C ASP A 52 -25.41 7.19 -13.57
N PRO A 53 -26.63 6.77 -13.22
CA PRO A 53 -27.32 5.70 -13.92
C PRO A 53 -27.87 6.30 -15.23
N THR A 54 -26.96 6.64 -16.15
CA THR A 54 -27.31 6.98 -17.53
C THR A 54 -26.84 5.88 -18.46
#